data_AF-A0A2S8W761-F1
#
_entry.id   AF-A0A2S8W761-F1
#
_cell.length_a   1.000
_cell.length_b   1.000
_cell.length_c   1.000
_cell.angle_alpha   90.00
_cell.angle_beta   90.00
_cell.angle_gamma   90.00
#
_symmetry.space_group_name_H-M   'P 1'
#
loop_
_entity.id
_entity.type
_entity.pdbx_description
1 polymer ?
#
loop_
_entity_poly.entity_id
_entity_poly.type
_entity_poly.pdbx_seq_one_letter_code
_entity_poly.pdbx_strand_id
1 'polypeptide(L)'
;MSLERRDRLVEQIVDTQPRLTTFVRPLPSDMIAGSWDLLSYSFQRGFELMWDQACAESSGLLTRPLLSLWRQSVELALKASILEIAGSIPPKLSHNLRGLFERLLAERAALGHDDDDDLARDVARMIDFVQTLDPFADRFRYPTSKNGTPFAGIQVDLDELFQAHWIIVTWCEGAAIEVREGWGHA
;
A
#
# COMPACT_ATOMS: atom_id res chain seq x y z
N MET A 1 7.64 10.61 -17.88
CA MET A 1 7.97 12.04 -18.10
C MET A 1 9.44 12.11 -18.50
N SER A 2 9.79 12.79 -19.60
CA SER A 2 11.19 12.82 -20.04
C SER A 2 12.05 13.67 -19.09
N LEU A 3 13.32 13.28 -18.92
CA LEU A 3 14.32 14.07 -18.18
C LEU A 3 14.40 15.50 -18.72
N GLU A 4 14.40 15.66 -20.04
CA GLU A 4 14.38 16.95 -20.72
C GLU A 4 13.22 17.88 -20.32
N ARG A 5 12.04 17.32 -19.99
CA ARG A 5 10.92 18.14 -19.51
C ARG A 5 11.16 18.58 -18.07
N ARG A 6 11.74 17.73 -17.22
CA ARG A 6 12.06 18.07 -15.84
C ARG A 6 13.12 19.16 -15.78
N ASP A 7 14.17 19.06 -16.59
CA ASP A 7 15.27 20.01 -16.60
C ASP A 7 14.80 21.40 -17.05
N ARG A 8 13.99 21.47 -18.12
CA ARG A 8 13.36 22.72 -18.55
C ARG A 8 12.48 23.36 -17.47
N LEU A 9 11.75 22.56 -16.70
CA LEU A 9 10.96 23.09 -15.58
C LEU A 9 11.86 23.67 -14.49
N VAL A 10 12.99 23.02 -14.19
CA VAL A 10 13.97 23.51 -13.20
C VAL A 10 14.60 24.82 -13.67
N GLU A 11 15.03 24.90 -14.92
CA GLU A 11 15.56 26.13 -15.53
C GLU A 11 14.54 27.27 -15.42
N GLN A 12 13.28 27.01 -15.81
CA GLN A 12 12.21 28.00 -15.71
C GLN A 12 11.96 28.46 -14.27
N ILE A 13 12.07 27.58 -13.28
CA ILE A 13 11.93 27.93 -11.86
C ILE A 13 13.05 28.88 -11.43
N VAL A 14 14.30 28.59 -11.82
CA VAL A 14 15.46 29.42 -11.47
C VAL A 14 15.32 30.82 -12.08
N ASP A 15 14.92 30.90 -13.34
CA ASP A 15 14.80 32.17 -14.07
C ASP A 15 13.63 33.03 -13.61
N THR A 16 12.46 32.41 -13.40
CA THR A 16 11.21 33.14 -13.19
C THR A 16 10.79 33.24 -11.72
N GLN A 17 11.38 32.43 -10.83
CA GLN A 17 11.03 32.30 -9.42
C GLN A 17 9.50 32.38 -9.19
N PRO A 18 8.72 31.50 -9.85
CA PRO A 18 7.28 31.67 -9.94
C PRO A 18 6.61 31.47 -8.58
N ARG A 19 5.60 32.28 -8.26
CA ARG A 19 4.74 32.06 -7.11
C ARG A 19 3.61 31.11 -7.49
N LEU A 20 3.76 29.82 -7.15
CA LEU A 20 2.74 28.81 -7.40
C LEU A 20 1.67 28.85 -6.31
N THR A 21 0.43 29.21 -6.67
CA THR A 21 -0.68 29.36 -5.70
C THR A 21 -1.80 28.33 -5.86
N THR A 22 -1.82 27.54 -6.94
CA THR A 22 -2.93 26.61 -7.23
C THR A 22 -2.46 25.37 -7.99
N PHE A 23 -1.46 24.67 -7.45
CA PHE A 23 -0.83 23.49 -8.06
C PHE A 23 -1.55 22.16 -7.74
N VAL A 24 -2.49 22.17 -6.79
CA VAL A 24 -3.50 21.12 -6.57
C VAL A 24 -4.87 21.80 -6.57
N ARG A 25 -5.84 21.22 -7.28
CA ARG A 25 -7.19 21.77 -7.43
C ARG A 25 -8.21 20.73 -7.01
N PRO A 26 -9.25 21.10 -6.23
CA PRO A 26 -10.35 20.19 -6.00
C PRO A 26 -11.06 19.94 -7.34
N LEU A 27 -11.31 18.67 -7.63
CA LEU A 27 -12.25 18.26 -8.68
C LEU A 27 -13.51 17.74 -7.97
N PRO A 28 -14.73 18.05 -8.47
CA PRO A 28 -15.96 17.55 -7.86
C PRO A 28 -16.01 16.03 -7.75
N SER A 29 -15.36 15.34 -8.69
CA SER A 29 -15.13 13.90 -8.70
C SER A 29 -13.97 13.59 -9.66
N ASP A 30 -13.34 12.45 -9.49
CA ASP A 30 -12.41 11.84 -10.43
C ASP A 30 -12.66 10.33 -10.50
N MET A 31 -11.82 9.59 -11.23
CA MET A 31 -11.96 8.13 -11.35
C MET A 31 -11.83 7.39 -10.01
N ILE A 32 -11.08 7.96 -9.06
CA ILE A 32 -10.78 7.33 -7.76
C ILE A 32 -11.80 7.76 -6.71
N ALA A 33 -12.43 8.92 -6.87
CA ALA A 33 -13.35 9.51 -5.91
C ALA A 33 -14.49 8.55 -5.54
N GLY A 34 -14.49 8.14 -4.27
CA GLY A 34 -15.51 7.23 -3.71
C GLY A 34 -15.30 5.74 -4.01
N SER A 35 -14.24 5.35 -4.74
CA SER A 35 -13.92 3.95 -5.02
C SER A 35 -12.68 3.50 -4.25
N TRP A 36 -12.89 2.61 -3.27
CA TRP A 36 -11.78 2.00 -2.53
C TRP A 36 -10.94 1.07 -3.39
N ASP A 37 -11.55 0.37 -4.35
CA ASP A 37 -10.86 -0.54 -5.25
C ASP A 37 -9.93 0.24 -6.20
N LEU A 38 -10.43 1.31 -6.82
CA LEU A 38 -9.62 2.14 -7.71
C LEU A 38 -8.54 2.91 -6.94
N LEU A 39 -8.82 3.30 -5.68
CA LEU A 39 -7.81 3.86 -4.80
C LEU A 39 -6.71 2.84 -4.48
N SER A 40 -7.07 1.63 -4.05
CA SER A 40 -6.13 0.54 -3.77
C SER A 40 -5.26 0.23 -4.98
N TYR A 41 -5.89 0.03 -6.14
CA TYR A 41 -5.22 -0.26 -7.40
C TYR A 41 -4.26 0.88 -7.80
N SER A 42 -4.63 2.14 -7.59
CA SER A 42 -3.73 3.27 -7.87
C SER A 42 -2.42 3.22 -7.07
N PHE A 43 -2.48 2.76 -5.81
CA PHE A 43 -1.30 2.60 -4.96
C PHE A 43 -0.49 1.36 -5.31
N GLN A 44 -1.13 0.26 -5.70
CA GLN A 44 -0.45 -0.90 -6.27
C GLN A 44 0.35 -0.49 -7.52
N ARG A 45 -0.27 0.20 -8.48
CA ARG A 45 0.42 0.69 -9.68
C ARG A 45 1.56 1.66 -9.34
N GLY A 46 1.36 2.50 -8.32
CA GLY A 46 2.41 3.38 -7.81
C GLY A 46 3.60 2.61 -7.22
N PHE A 47 3.34 1.54 -6.47
CA PHE A 47 4.37 0.65 -5.93
C PHE A 47 5.15 -0.05 -7.06
N GLU A 48 4.45 -0.68 -8.01
CA GLU A 48 5.07 -1.44 -9.12
C GLU A 48 6.00 -0.53 -9.96
N LEU A 49 5.53 0.67 -10.33
CA LEU A 49 6.34 1.62 -11.09
C LEU A 49 7.55 2.13 -10.30
N MET A 50 7.43 2.29 -8.97
CA MET A 50 8.56 2.67 -8.13
C MET A 50 9.54 1.51 -7.94
N TRP A 51 9.05 0.27 -7.89
CA TRP A 51 9.87 -0.93 -7.82
C TRP A 51 10.71 -1.09 -9.09
N ASP A 52 10.13 -0.91 -10.27
CA ASP A 52 10.86 -0.93 -11.55
C ASP A 52 12.02 0.08 -11.52
N GLN A 53 11.75 1.29 -11.03
CA GLN A 53 12.76 2.34 -10.93
C GLN A 53 13.83 2.04 -9.86
N ALA A 54 13.44 1.43 -8.74
CA ALA A 54 14.38 1.01 -7.69
C ALA A 54 15.29 -0.14 -8.15
N CYS A 55 14.81 -1.02 -9.02
CA CYS A 55 15.64 -2.05 -9.65
C CYS A 55 16.62 -1.45 -10.66
N ALA A 56 16.20 -0.43 -11.41
CA ALA A 56 17.03 0.25 -12.40
C ALA A 56 18.11 1.17 -11.79
N GLU A 57 17.90 1.68 -10.57
CA GLU A 57 18.80 2.62 -9.91
C GLU A 57 19.44 2.02 -8.65
N SER A 58 20.76 1.88 -8.64
CA SER A 58 21.49 1.24 -7.53
C SER A 58 21.84 2.19 -6.35
N SER A 59 21.19 3.34 -6.22
CA SER A 59 21.54 4.34 -5.19
C SER A 59 21.03 3.99 -3.79
N GLY A 60 19.99 3.16 -3.70
CA GLY A 60 19.28 2.87 -2.45
C GLY A 60 18.42 4.04 -1.94
N LEU A 61 18.40 5.19 -2.62
CA LEU A 61 17.61 6.35 -2.20
C LEU A 61 16.10 6.11 -2.30
N LEU A 62 15.70 5.17 -3.17
CA LEU A 62 14.30 4.80 -3.39
C LEU A 62 13.78 3.77 -2.39
N THR A 63 14.63 3.12 -1.60
CA THR A 63 14.23 2.03 -0.70
C THR A 63 13.17 2.45 0.32
N ARG A 64 13.37 3.59 0.99
CA ARG A 64 12.43 4.08 2.02
C ARG A 64 11.08 4.58 1.43
N PRO A 65 11.08 5.38 0.35
CA PRO A 65 9.86 5.68 -0.39
C PRO A 65 9.11 4.42 -0.87
N LEU A 66 9.84 3.44 -1.41
CA LEU A 66 9.27 2.20 -1.91
C LEU A 66 8.58 1.40 -0.79
N LEU A 67 9.23 1.24 0.38
CA LEU A 67 8.63 0.59 1.55
C LEU A 67 7.39 1.33 2.06
N SER A 68 7.38 2.66 1.98
CA SER A 68 6.20 3.47 2.35
C SER A 68 5.02 3.21 1.41
N LEU A 69 5.28 3.15 0.10
CA LEU A 69 4.26 2.81 -0.90
C LEU A 69 3.78 1.36 -0.78
N TRP A 70 4.71 0.42 -0.60
CA TRP A 70 4.39 -0.99 -0.38
C TRP A 70 3.40 -1.15 0.77
N ARG A 71 3.72 -0.56 1.94
CA ARG A 71 2.88 -0.65 3.14
C ARG A 71 1.51 -0.02 2.90
N GLN A 72 1.47 1.15 2.26
CA GLN A 72 0.22 1.85 1.98
C GLN A 72 -0.65 1.07 0.98
N SER A 73 -0.05 0.45 -0.04
CA SER A 73 -0.76 -0.38 -1.00
C SER A 73 -1.37 -1.61 -0.33
N VAL A 74 -0.61 -2.34 0.51
CA VAL A 74 -1.13 -3.47 1.29
C VAL A 74 -2.25 -3.04 2.24
N GLU A 75 -2.10 -1.91 2.93
CA GLU A 75 -3.14 -1.38 3.83
C GLU A 75 -4.45 -1.09 3.08
N LEU A 76 -4.36 -0.52 1.89
CA LEU A 76 -5.52 -0.19 1.07
C LEU A 76 -6.18 -1.43 0.48
N ALA A 77 -5.42 -2.44 0.06
CA ALA A 77 -5.95 -3.71 -0.41
C ALA A 77 -6.77 -4.41 0.69
N LEU A 78 -6.21 -4.52 1.90
CA LEU A 78 -6.93 -5.07 3.06
C LEU A 78 -8.22 -4.30 3.35
N LYS A 79 -8.16 -2.97 3.34
CA LYS A 79 -9.32 -2.11 3.60
C LYS A 79 -10.39 -2.22 2.53
N ALA A 80 -10.00 -2.27 1.25
CA ALA A 80 -10.91 -2.45 0.14
C ALA A 80 -11.66 -3.78 0.27
N SER A 81 -10.94 -4.89 0.50
CA SER A 81 -11.55 -6.21 0.69
C SER A 81 -12.48 -6.28 1.91
N ILE A 82 -12.08 -5.70 3.05
CA ILE A 82 -12.95 -5.63 4.22
C ILE A 82 -14.21 -4.81 3.91
N LEU A 83 -14.07 -3.67 3.23
CA LEU A 83 -15.21 -2.84 2.88
C LEU A 83 -16.16 -3.56 1.92
N GLU A 84 -15.64 -4.28 0.94
CA GLU A 84 -16.44 -5.05 -0.01
C GLU A 84 -17.24 -6.15 0.70
N ILE A 85 -16.62 -6.87 1.65
CA ILE A 85 -17.25 -7.99 2.36
C ILE A 85 -18.19 -7.51 3.48
N ALA A 86 -17.74 -6.54 4.29
CA ALA A 86 -18.44 -6.12 5.51
C ALA A 86 -19.30 -4.86 5.34
N GLY A 87 -19.20 -4.18 4.19
CA GLY A 87 -19.88 -2.91 3.91
C GLY A 87 -19.38 -1.70 4.70
N SER A 88 -18.43 -1.87 5.63
CA SER A 88 -17.83 -0.77 6.40
C SER A 88 -16.44 -1.13 6.93
N ILE A 89 -15.60 -0.10 7.13
CA ILE A 89 -14.30 -0.24 7.81
C ILE A 89 -14.48 0.30 9.25
N PRO A 90 -14.28 -0.53 10.30
CA PRO A 90 -14.38 -0.09 11.68
C PRO A 90 -13.44 1.10 11.98
N PRO A 91 -13.90 2.16 12.67
CA PRO A 91 -13.07 3.35 12.94
C PRO A 91 -11.81 3.08 13.77
N LYS A 92 -11.81 1.98 14.53
CA LYS A 92 -10.72 1.60 15.46
C LYS A 92 -9.61 0.76 14.82
N LEU A 93 -9.79 0.24 13.60
CA LEU A 93 -8.75 -0.50 12.89
C LEU A 93 -7.87 0.48 12.11
N SER A 94 -7.11 1.32 12.83
CA SER A 94 -6.26 2.31 12.19
C SER A 94 -4.85 1.76 11.97
N HIS A 95 -4.52 1.56 10.69
CA HIS A 95 -3.19 1.30 10.14
C HIS A 95 -2.46 0.02 10.56
N ASN A 96 -2.97 -0.77 11.50
CA ASN A 96 -2.36 -2.06 11.87
C ASN A 96 -2.70 -3.12 10.82
N LEU A 97 -1.71 -3.55 10.02
CA LEU A 97 -1.90 -4.51 8.94
C LEU A 97 -2.37 -5.88 9.46
N ARG A 98 -1.79 -6.34 10.57
CA ARG A 98 -2.17 -7.62 11.20
C ARG A 98 -3.62 -7.60 11.66
N GLY A 99 -4.02 -6.54 12.34
CA GLY A 99 -5.41 -6.38 12.79
C GLY A 99 -6.42 -6.25 11.64
N LEU A 100 -6.01 -5.64 10.52
CA LEU A 100 -6.81 -5.61 9.30
C LEU A 100 -6.95 -7.00 8.69
N PHE A 101 -5.86 -7.78 8.60
CA PHE A 101 -5.89 -9.13 8.06
C PHE A 101 -6.74 -10.08 8.90
N GLU A 102 -6.59 -10.06 10.22
CA GLU A 102 -7.43 -10.84 11.14
C GLU A 102 -8.91 -10.46 11.03
N ARG A 103 -9.20 -9.18 10.79
CA ARG A 103 -10.57 -8.75 10.53
C ARG A 103 -11.10 -9.34 9.22
N LEU A 104 -10.32 -9.28 8.14
CA LEU A 104 -10.71 -9.83 6.84
C LEU A 104 -11.04 -11.34 6.95
N LEU A 105 -10.19 -12.11 7.64
CA LEU A 105 -10.46 -13.52 7.93
C LEU A 105 -11.74 -13.72 8.75
N ALA A 106 -11.97 -12.89 9.78
CA ALA A 106 -13.17 -12.99 10.60
C ALA A 106 -14.46 -12.71 9.82
N GLU A 107 -14.44 -11.73 8.90
CA GLU A 107 -15.59 -11.41 8.04
C GLU A 107 -15.88 -12.56 7.06
N ARG A 108 -14.83 -13.15 6.47
CA ARG A 108 -14.96 -14.32 5.59
C ARG A 108 -15.49 -15.55 6.32
N ALA A 109 -14.97 -15.83 7.51
CA ALA A 109 -15.45 -16.92 8.35
C ALA A 109 -16.93 -16.74 8.75
N ALA A 110 -17.39 -15.51 8.99
CA ALA A 110 -18.78 -15.21 9.27
C ALA A 110 -19.73 -15.54 8.08
N LEU A 111 -19.18 -15.61 6.87
CA LEU A 111 -19.88 -16.00 5.64
C LEU A 111 -19.65 -17.47 5.25
N GLY A 112 -18.97 -18.25 6.08
CA GLY A 112 -18.76 -19.69 5.88
C GLY A 112 -17.54 -20.06 5.03
N HIS A 113 -16.65 -19.12 4.73
CA HIS A 113 -15.36 -19.42 4.11
C HIS A 113 -14.37 -19.94 5.16
N ASP A 114 -13.63 -20.99 4.81
CA ASP A 114 -12.55 -21.56 5.64
C ASP A 114 -11.20 -21.20 5.03
N ASP A 115 -10.51 -20.25 5.66
CA ASP A 115 -9.18 -19.78 5.27
C ASP A 115 -8.07 -20.40 6.14
N ASP A 116 -8.29 -21.57 6.75
CA ASP A 116 -7.25 -22.31 7.50
C ASP A 116 -6.31 -23.11 6.58
N ASP A 117 -5.80 -22.45 5.54
CA ASP A 117 -4.87 -23.01 4.57
C ASP A 117 -3.45 -22.45 4.70
N ASP A 118 -2.49 -23.06 3.98
CA ASP A 118 -1.09 -22.67 4.06
C ASP A 118 -0.83 -21.28 3.47
N LEU A 119 -1.60 -20.87 2.44
CA LEU A 119 -1.43 -19.57 1.79
C LEU A 119 -1.88 -18.43 2.70
N ALA A 120 -3.03 -18.55 3.37
CA ALA A 120 -3.51 -17.57 4.33
C ALA A 120 -2.53 -17.44 5.52
N ARG A 121 -1.95 -18.55 5.98
CA ARG A 121 -0.90 -18.54 7.01
C ARG A 121 0.39 -17.88 6.53
N ASP A 122 0.77 -18.08 5.27
CA ASP A 122 1.92 -17.40 4.66
C ASP A 122 1.71 -15.89 4.54
N VAL A 123 0.52 -15.46 4.09
CA VAL A 123 0.12 -14.05 4.03
C VAL A 123 0.19 -13.41 5.42
N ALA A 124 -0.35 -14.08 6.45
CA ALA A 124 -0.22 -13.64 7.83
C ALA A 124 1.24 -13.45 8.25
N ARG A 125 2.11 -14.42 7.95
CA ARG A 125 3.55 -14.34 8.29
C ARG A 125 4.24 -13.16 7.61
N MET A 126 3.95 -12.91 6.33
CA MET A 126 4.53 -11.78 5.57
C MET A 126 4.07 -10.44 6.15
N ILE A 127 2.79 -10.32 6.49
CA ILE A 127 2.24 -9.13 7.14
C ILE A 127 2.90 -8.90 8.52
N ASP A 128 3.01 -9.97 9.33
CA ASP A 128 3.60 -9.90 10.67
C ASP A 128 5.07 -9.49 10.64
N PHE A 129 5.84 -9.95 9.64
CA PHE A 129 7.23 -9.57 9.47
C PHE A 129 7.38 -8.04 9.33
N VAL A 130 6.61 -7.42 8.43
CA VAL A 130 6.70 -5.97 8.21
C VAL A 130 6.08 -5.17 9.34
N GLN A 131 4.95 -5.63 9.90
CA GLN A 131 4.29 -5.00 11.03
C GLN A 131 5.18 -5.01 12.28
N THR A 132 5.99 -6.05 12.49
CA THR A 132 6.98 -6.11 13.58
C THR A 132 8.15 -5.17 13.34
N LEU A 133 8.61 -5.08 12.09
CA LEU A 133 9.75 -4.24 11.71
C LEU A 133 9.47 -2.74 11.90
N ASP A 134 8.26 -2.30 11.55
CA ASP A 134 7.83 -0.91 11.66
C ASP A 134 6.32 -0.80 11.96
N PRO A 135 5.91 -0.95 13.22
CA PRO A 135 4.50 -1.01 13.60
C PRO A 135 3.68 0.22 13.20
N PHE A 136 4.34 1.38 13.09
CA PHE A 136 3.70 2.68 12.86
C PHE A 136 4.07 3.30 11.50
N ALA A 137 4.76 2.58 10.63
CA ALA A 137 5.34 3.13 9.39
C ALA A 137 6.29 4.33 9.63
N ASP A 138 6.81 4.49 10.84
CA ASP A 138 7.64 5.64 11.21
C ASP A 138 9.06 5.44 10.69
N ARG A 139 9.58 4.22 10.80
CA ARG A 139 10.92 3.88 10.33
C ARG A 139 11.05 4.12 8.85
N PHE A 140 10.02 3.96 8.01
CA PHE A 140 10.14 4.21 6.57
C PHE A 140 10.20 5.70 6.22
N ARG A 141 9.68 6.58 7.09
CA ARG A 141 9.53 8.02 6.80
C ARG A 141 10.54 8.90 7.52
N TYR A 142 11.01 8.46 8.68
CA TYR A 142 11.83 9.27 9.56
C TYR A 142 13.18 8.58 9.84
N PRO A 143 14.26 9.36 10.03
CA PRO A 143 15.55 8.81 10.45
C PRO A 143 15.59 8.42 11.93
N THR A 144 14.66 8.96 12.74
CA THR A 144 14.58 8.78 14.19
C THR A 144 13.14 8.51 14.61
N SER A 145 12.98 7.78 15.72
CA SER A 145 11.67 7.58 16.37
C SER A 145 11.16 8.89 17.00
N LYS A 146 9.91 8.88 17.48
CA LYS A 146 9.30 10.02 18.20
C LYS A 146 10.09 10.47 19.43
N ASN A 147 10.89 9.58 20.02
CA ASN A 147 11.74 9.87 21.18
C ASN A 147 13.18 10.29 20.78
N GLY A 148 13.45 10.49 19.49
CA GLY A 148 14.76 10.90 18.98
C GLY A 148 15.76 9.76 18.78
N THR A 149 15.42 8.52 19.13
CA THR A 149 16.30 7.36 18.91
C THR A 149 16.48 7.09 17.41
N PRO A 150 17.71 7.04 16.88
CA PRO A 150 17.97 6.70 15.49
C PRO A 150 17.47 5.30 15.14
N PHE A 151 16.86 5.18 13.95
CA PHE A 151 16.55 3.87 13.42
C PHE A 151 17.78 3.24 12.77
N ALA A 152 17.93 1.92 12.92
CA ALA A 152 18.93 1.17 12.17
C ALA A 152 18.65 1.24 10.65
N GLY A 153 19.71 1.05 9.85
CA GLY A 153 19.60 0.88 8.40
C GLY A 153 18.66 -0.26 8.03
N ILE A 154 18.10 -0.22 6.82
CA ILE A 154 17.24 -1.27 6.28
C ILE A 154 17.89 -1.76 5.00
N GLN A 155 18.07 -3.07 4.91
CA GLN A 155 18.37 -3.76 3.66
C GLN A 155 17.07 -4.39 3.17
N VAL A 156 16.83 -4.30 1.86
CA VAL A 156 15.63 -4.84 1.22
C VAL A 156 16.08 -5.67 0.04
N ASP A 157 15.61 -6.91 -0.01
CA ASP A 157 15.58 -7.68 -1.25
C ASP A 157 14.38 -7.21 -2.06
N LEU A 158 14.63 -6.63 -3.24
CA LEU A 158 13.58 -6.05 -4.05
C LEU A 158 12.68 -7.12 -4.66
N ASP A 159 13.21 -8.29 -5.01
CA ASP A 159 12.44 -9.37 -5.61
C ASP A 159 11.48 -9.96 -4.57
N GLU A 160 11.97 -10.23 -3.36
CA GLU A 160 11.13 -10.71 -2.26
C GLU A 160 10.08 -9.68 -1.83
N LEU A 161 10.42 -8.37 -1.85
CA LEU A 161 9.46 -7.31 -1.55
C LEU A 161 8.29 -7.30 -2.56
N PHE A 162 8.60 -7.45 -3.85
CA PHE A 162 7.60 -7.51 -4.91
C PHE A 162 6.75 -8.78 -4.81
N GLN A 163 7.37 -9.94 -4.59
CA GLN A 163 6.65 -11.20 -4.42
C GLN A 163 5.70 -11.14 -3.23
N ALA A 164 6.17 -10.64 -2.07
CA ALA A 164 5.33 -10.48 -0.89
C ALA A 164 4.17 -9.51 -1.14
N HIS A 165 4.41 -8.39 -1.84
CA HIS A 165 3.36 -7.45 -2.24
C HIS A 165 2.28 -8.17 -3.06
N TRP A 166 2.70 -8.83 -4.14
CA TRP A 166 1.81 -9.50 -5.08
C TRP A 166 0.97 -10.57 -4.41
N ILE A 167 1.59 -11.44 -3.61
CA ILE A 167 0.89 -12.52 -2.91
C ILE A 167 -0.16 -11.95 -1.94
N ILE A 168 0.20 -10.94 -1.13
CA ILE A 168 -0.74 -10.35 -0.17
C ILE A 168 -1.91 -9.68 -0.88
N VAL A 169 -1.65 -8.84 -1.89
CA VAL A 169 -2.70 -8.08 -2.57
C VAL A 169 -3.62 -9.01 -3.36
N THR A 170 -3.07 -9.95 -4.13
CA THR A 170 -3.87 -10.93 -4.87
C THR A 170 -4.71 -11.80 -3.94
N TRP A 171 -4.18 -12.20 -2.78
CA TRP A 171 -4.98 -12.92 -1.79
C TRP A 171 -6.15 -12.07 -1.30
N CYS A 172 -5.93 -10.79 -0.98
CA CYS A 172 -6.99 -9.89 -0.53
C CYS A 172 -8.08 -9.70 -1.58
N GLU A 173 -7.69 -9.53 -2.84
CA GLU A 173 -8.62 -9.36 -3.96
C GLU A 173 -9.41 -10.65 -4.22
N GLY A 174 -8.73 -11.80 -4.29
CA GLY A 174 -9.37 -13.11 -4.42
C GLY A 174 -10.37 -13.38 -3.29
N ALA A 175 -9.98 -13.05 -2.06
CA ALA A 175 -10.82 -13.14 -0.88
C ALA A 175 -12.14 -12.34 -1.02
N ALA A 176 -12.11 -11.16 -1.64
CA ALA A 176 -13.31 -10.37 -1.86
C ALA A 176 -14.15 -10.91 -3.04
N ILE A 177 -13.49 -11.32 -4.13
CA ILE A 177 -14.14 -11.90 -5.32
C ILE A 177 -14.91 -13.17 -4.97
N GLU A 178 -14.31 -14.10 -4.23
CA GLU A 178 -14.94 -15.36 -3.85
C GLU A 178 -16.23 -15.15 -3.05
N VAL A 179 -16.25 -14.18 -2.13
CA VAL A 179 -17.45 -13.82 -1.37
C VAL A 179 -18.53 -13.28 -2.31
N ARG A 180 -18.15 -12.35 -3.21
CA ARG A 180 -19.07 -11.74 -4.17
C ARG A 180 -19.68 -12.77 -5.13
N GLU A 181 -18.88 -13.70 -5.63
CA GLU A 181 -19.33 -14.77 -6.53
C GLU A 181 -20.16 -15.84 -5.80
N GLY A 182 -19.82 -16.15 -4.54
CA GLY A 182 -20.61 -17.03 -3.68
C GLY A 182 -22.03 -16.51 -3.43
N TRP A 183 -22.23 -15.19 -3.43
CA TRP A 183 -23.56 -14.56 -3.31
C TRP A 183 -24.37 -14.60 -4.62
N GLY A 184 -23.74 -14.86 -5.77
CA GLY A 184 -24.42 -14.95 -7.08
C GLY A 184 -25.20 -16.25 -7.31
N HIS A 185 -25.14 -17.19 -6.36
CA HIS A 185 -25.75 -18.53 -6.45
C HIS A 185 -26.69 -18.89 -5.30
N ALA A 186 -27.03 -17.92 -4.42
CA ALA A 186 -27.95 -18.10 -3.29
C ALA A 186 -29.36 -17.55 -3.57
#